data_AF-A0A4V1S7X3-F1
#
_entry.id   AF-A0A4V1S7X3-F1
#
_cell.length_a   1.000
_cell.length_b   1.000
_cell.length_c   1.000
_cell.angle_alpha   90.00
_cell.angle_beta   90.00
_cell.angle_gamma   90.00
#
_symmetry.space_group_name_H-M   'P 1'
#
loop_
_entity.id
_entity.type
_entity.pdbx_description
1 polymer ?
#
loop_
_entity_poly.entity_id
_entity_poly.type
_entity_poly.pdbx_seq_one_letter_code
_entity_poly.pdbx_strand_id
1 'polypeptide(L)'
;MGAVTIPASVISIGKGAFSDCAGLVHAIISDGVTSIGDSAFRGCSSLDAIIIPASVTSIGEEAFRGCTALTGITLPPGLTSVNHTTFMGCTALTGITLPAGLTSIGESAFVGCTALTAIALPPGVTSIGGSAFTFCTALTVITLPSGLTSIGDFAFDTCTGLTGITIPAGVTSIGYGVFMGCRNLVNAVFLGNAPAAGSLLFPDAPRFFTFIAKSESTGFTFPNWQGNRSLRMEDSRGPFMVLRDNTILKREATFDFGSHAAGATVSRPLAIMNTGDASQTFTATLSGDAGAPAFMLNAASLSGPLAPGASALITVSFLSTGTGSSTALLEIAGSTSGPVATRLSLAGAAVAPVTHVRSAYLKSSSPGREDHF
;
A
#
# COMPACT_ATOMS: atom_id res chain seq x y z
N MET A 1 37.70 -11.91 -6.26
CA MET A 1 36.64 -11.09 -5.64
C MET A 1 36.82 -9.67 -6.14
N GLY A 2 35.80 -9.08 -6.76
CA GLY A 2 35.87 -7.68 -7.15
C GLY A 2 35.51 -6.81 -5.96
N ALA A 3 36.50 -6.15 -5.37
CA ALA A 3 36.29 -5.15 -4.34
C ALA A 3 37.13 -3.93 -4.67
N VAL A 4 36.62 -2.74 -4.36
CA VAL A 4 37.37 -1.49 -4.49
C VAL A 4 37.35 -0.72 -3.18
N THR A 5 38.51 -0.23 -2.76
CA THR A 5 38.63 0.76 -1.69
C THR A 5 39.13 2.05 -2.32
N ILE A 6 38.28 3.07 -2.32
CA ILE A 6 38.60 4.39 -2.83
C ILE A 6 39.30 5.15 -1.71
N PRO A 7 40.59 5.50 -1.86
CA PRO A 7 41.39 6.03 -0.75
C PRO A 7 40.99 7.47 -0.42
N ALA A 8 41.27 7.89 0.82
CA ALA A 8 40.95 9.22 1.36
C ALA A 8 41.55 10.40 0.58
N SER A 9 42.58 10.15 -0.26
CA SER A 9 43.16 11.15 -1.16
C SER A 9 42.27 11.49 -2.35
N VAL A 10 41.24 10.69 -2.64
CA VAL A 10 40.26 10.96 -3.70
C VAL A 10 39.22 11.94 -3.15
N ILE A 11 39.01 13.04 -3.88
CA ILE A 11 38.03 14.07 -3.49
C ILE A 11 36.66 13.82 -4.12
N SER A 12 36.62 13.25 -5.32
CA SER A 12 35.39 12.96 -6.05
C SER A 12 35.50 11.69 -6.90
N ILE A 13 34.40 10.97 -7.04
CA ILE A 13 34.25 9.87 -7.99
C ILE A 13 33.62 10.43 -9.24
N GLY A 14 34.31 10.33 -10.38
CA GLY A 14 33.84 10.89 -11.65
C GLY A 14 32.59 10.20 -12.20
N LYS A 15 31.94 10.87 -13.17
CA LYS A 15 30.83 10.32 -13.94
C LYS A 15 31.22 8.97 -14.56
N GLY A 16 30.41 7.94 -14.31
CA GLY A 16 30.59 6.60 -14.87
C GLY A 16 31.86 5.86 -14.45
N ALA A 17 32.56 6.28 -13.37
CA ALA A 17 33.87 5.75 -12.99
C ALA A 17 33.91 4.21 -12.84
N PHE A 18 32.83 3.61 -12.39
CA PHE A 18 32.64 2.17 -12.26
C PHE A 18 31.39 1.67 -13.03
N SER A 19 30.93 2.41 -14.05
CA SER A 19 29.76 1.97 -14.83
C SER A 19 30.01 0.58 -15.43
N ASP A 20 28.99 -0.27 -15.33
CA ASP A 20 28.90 -1.63 -15.86
C ASP A 20 30.05 -2.55 -15.37
N CYS A 21 30.64 -2.23 -14.22
CA CYS A 21 31.59 -3.10 -13.52
C CYS A 21 30.86 -4.29 -12.89
N ALA A 22 30.35 -5.22 -13.71
CA ALA A 22 29.56 -6.38 -13.28
C ALA A 22 30.31 -7.34 -12.34
N GLY A 23 31.64 -7.26 -12.27
CA GLY A 23 32.46 -8.03 -11.33
C GLY A 23 32.68 -7.36 -9.98
N LEU A 24 32.29 -6.10 -9.80
CA LEU A 24 32.43 -5.36 -8.54
C LEU A 24 31.34 -5.83 -7.56
N VAL A 25 31.78 -6.42 -6.45
CA VAL A 25 30.91 -6.99 -5.41
C VAL A 25 30.81 -6.05 -4.20
N HIS A 26 31.93 -5.45 -3.79
CA HIS A 26 31.97 -4.54 -2.63
C HIS A 26 32.69 -3.24 -2.95
N ALA A 27 32.18 -2.11 -2.48
CA ALA A 27 32.84 -0.81 -2.59
C ALA A 27 32.95 -0.12 -1.23
N ILE A 28 34.15 0.36 -0.90
CA ILE A 28 34.41 1.17 0.30
C ILE A 28 34.90 2.53 -0.15
N ILE A 29 34.12 3.57 0.15
CA ILE A 29 34.49 4.96 -0.10
C ILE A 29 35.05 5.52 1.21
N SER A 30 36.32 5.96 1.21
CA SER A 30 36.96 6.49 2.43
C SER A 30 36.59 7.96 2.68
N ASP A 31 36.71 8.38 3.95
CA ASP A 31 36.58 9.78 4.34
C ASP A 31 37.48 10.69 3.49
N GLY A 32 36.94 11.82 3.03
CA GLY A 32 37.63 12.76 2.12
C GLY A 32 36.97 12.83 0.74
N VAL A 33 36.27 11.77 0.31
CA VAL A 33 35.40 11.83 -0.86
C VAL A 33 34.17 12.68 -0.53
N THR A 34 33.90 13.68 -1.35
CA THR A 34 32.82 14.65 -1.17
C THR A 34 31.67 14.47 -2.15
N SER A 35 31.91 13.84 -3.30
CA SER A 35 30.89 13.62 -4.31
C SER A 35 31.04 12.31 -5.08
N ILE A 36 29.89 11.74 -5.44
CA ILE A 36 29.75 10.60 -6.35
C ILE A 36 29.07 11.10 -7.62
N GLY A 37 29.72 11.01 -8.77
CA GLY A 37 29.22 11.54 -10.04
C GLY A 37 28.08 10.70 -10.65
N ASP A 38 27.49 11.23 -11.72
CA ASP A 38 26.40 10.57 -12.43
C ASP A 38 26.82 9.18 -12.93
N SER A 39 25.92 8.21 -12.82
CA SER A 39 26.15 6.83 -13.26
C SER A 39 27.40 6.17 -12.67
N ALA A 40 27.99 6.69 -11.59
CA ALA A 40 29.30 6.25 -11.11
C ALA A 40 29.38 4.73 -10.85
N PHE A 41 28.31 4.11 -10.35
CA PHE A 41 28.19 2.67 -10.12
C PHE A 41 27.03 2.04 -10.91
N ARG A 42 26.55 2.73 -11.96
CA ARG A 42 25.46 2.23 -12.81
C ARG A 42 25.81 0.85 -13.35
N GLY A 43 24.89 -0.11 -13.32
CA GLY A 43 25.08 -1.44 -13.89
C GLY A 43 26.12 -2.31 -13.15
N CYS A 44 26.58 -1.93 -11.95
CA CYS A 44 27.34 -2.82 -11.07
C CYS A 44 26.43 -3.91 -10.51
N SER A 45 26.02 -4.87 -11.35
CA SER A 45 24.97 -5.84 -11.07
C SER A 45 25.28 -6.79 -9.92
N SER A 46 26.56 -7.00 -9.60
CA SER A 46 27.03 -7.81 -8.47
C SER A 46 27.32 -7.02 -7.20
N LEU A 47 27.18 -5.69 -7.20
CA LEU A 47 27.47 -4.84 -6.04
C LEU A 47 26.40 -5.09 -4.97
N ASP A 48 26.75 -5.81 -3.91
CA ASP A 48 25.84 -6.17 -2.82
C ASP A 48 25.89 -5.18 -1.65
N ALA A 49 27.03 -4.50 -1.49
CA ALA A 49 27.31 -3.61 -0.38
C ALA A 49 28.24 -2.46 -0.82
N ILE A 50 27.88 -1.26 -0.38
CA ILE A 50 28.70 -0.07 -0.51
C ILE A 50 28.70 0.74 0.79
N ILE A 51 29.89 1.17 1.21
CA ILE A 51 30.06 2.08 2.34
C ILE A 51 30.30 3.49 1.80
N ILE A 52 29.40 4.42 2.13
CA ILE A 52 29.48 5.84 1.76
C ILE A 52 29.76 6.66 3.03
N PRO A 53 30.86 7.44 3.08
CA PRO A 53 31.24 8.19 4.26
C PRO A 53 30.39 9.45 4.43
N ALA A 54 30.33 9.97 5.65
CA ALA A 54 29.56 11.16 5.97
C ALA A 54 30.04 12.44 5.25
N SER A 55 31.28 12.44 4.73
CA SER A 55 31.85 13.54 3.94
C SER A 55 31.19 13.72 2.57
N VAL A 56 30.47 12.71 2.06
CA VAL A 56 29.77 12.80 0.78
C VAL A 56 28.53 13.67 0.93
N THR A 57 28.49 14.77 0.18
CA THR A 57 27.39 15.75 0.15
C THR A 57 26.60 15.74 -1.15
N SER A 58 27.06 15.00 -2.17
CA SER A 58 26.34 14.84 -3.44
C SER A 58 26.48 13.44 -4.02
N ILE A 59 25.37 12.91 -4.55
CA ILE A 59 25.30 11.67 -5.33
C ILE A 59 24.58 11.99 -6.64
N GLY A 60 25.21 11.72 -7.77
CA GLY A 60 24.69 12.05 -9.10
C GLY A 60 23.48 11.23 -9.54
N GLU A 61 22.94 11.60 -10.69
CA GLU A 61 21.84 10.88 -11.34
C GLU A 61 22.29 9.48 -11.77
N GLU A 62 21.39 8.49 -11.75
CA GLU A 62 21.69 7.10 -12.11
C GLU A 62 22.85 6.44 -11.31
N ALA A 63 23.36 7.05 -10.23
CA ALA A 63 24.62 6.64 -9.60
C ALA A 63 24.66 5.16 -9.21
N PHE A 64 23.53 4.57 -8.79
CA PHE A 64 23.39 3.15 -8.45
C PHE A 64 22.37 2.42 -9.33
N ARG A 65 21.97 2.99 -10.47
CA ARG A 65 20.97 2.41 -11.35
C ARG A 65 21.42 1.01 -11.81
N GLY A 66 20.57 0.00 -11.60
CA GLY A 66 20.84 -1.38 -12.01
C GLY A 66 21.83 -2.14 -11.11
N CYS A 67 22.11 -1.67 -9.89
CA CYS A 67 22.82 -2.47 -8.87
C CYS A 67 21.90 -3.57 -8.33
N THR A 68 21.65 -4.60 -9.13
CA THR A 68 20.63 -5.64 -8.88
C THR A 68 20.90 -6.52 -7.66
N ALA A 69 22.14 -6.58 -7.17
CA ALA A 69 22.52 -7.34 -5.98
C ALA A 69 22.48 -6.50 -4.68
N LEU A 70 22.32 -5.17 -4.78
CA LEU A 70 22.41 -4.27 -3.62
C LEU A 70 21.21 -4.49 -2.69
N THR A 71 21.45 -5.04 -1.50
CA THR A 71 20.39 -5.37 -0.54
C THR A 71 20.04 -4.23 0.41
N GLY A 72 21.00 -3.36 0.68
CA GLY A 72 20.84 -2.24 1.59
C GLY A 72 21.88 -1.14 1.37
N ILE A 73 21.49 0.10 1.68
CA ILE A 73 22.39 1.26 1.60
C ILE A 73 22.03 2.31 2.65
N THR A 74 23.05 2.91 3.24
CA THR A 74 22.90 4.06 4.14
C THR A 74 23.36 5.31 3.41
N LEU A 75 22.45 6.26 3.22
CA LEU A 75 22.79 7.54 2.60
C LEU A 75 23.45 8.49 3.60
N PRO A 76 24.50 9.23 3.19
CA PRO A 76 25.20 10.14 4.08
C PRO A 76 24.31 11.31 4.53
N PRO A 77 24.52 11.83 5.76
CA PRO A 77 23.65 12.84 6.38
C PRO A 77 23.63 14.19 5.66
N GLY A 78 24.65 14.49 4.86
CA GLY A 78 24.76 15.75 4.12
C GLY A 78 23.90 15.84 2.85
N LEU A 79 23.22 14.77 2.45
CA LEU A 79 22.39 14.77 1.25
C LEU A 79 21.04 15.47 1.48
N THR A 80 20.67 16.29 0.49
CA THR A 80 19.40 17.01 0.44
C THR A 80 18.41 16.38 -0.53
N SER A 81 18.84 15.56 -1.49
CA SER A 81 17.96 14.89 -2.44
C SER A 81 18.42 13.47 -2.76
N VAL A 82 17.46 12.61 -3.13
CA VAL A 82 17.72 11.42 -3.94
C VAL A 82 17.44 11.83 -5.38
N ASN A 83 18.43 11.77 -6.26
CA ASN A 83 18.32 12.34 -7.61
C ASN A 83 17.58 11.42 -8.59
N HIS A 84 17.42 11.91 -9.83
CA HIS A 84 16.77 11.16 -10.90
C HIS A 84 17.39 9.77 -11.04
N THR A 85 16.53 8.74 -11.04
CA THR A 85 16.86 7.33 -11.28
C THR A 85 17.99 6.73 -10.44
N THR A 86 18.38 7.35 -9.31
CA THR A 86 19.56 6.96 -8.53
C THR A 86 19.59 5.46 -8.16
N PHE A 87 18.45 4.87 -7.78
CA PHE A 87 18.32 3.45 -7.40
C PHE A 87 17.42 2.65 -8.37
N MET A 88 17.14 3.17 -9.56
CA MET A 88 16.29 2.48 -10.54
C MET A 88 16.85 1.07 -10.81
N GLY A 89 16.01 0.04 -10.68
CA GLY A 89 16.36 -1.35 -10.96
C GLY A 89 17.22 -2.03 -9.88
N CYS A 90 17.35 -1.46 -8.68
CA CYS A 90 17.96 -2.15 -7.53
C CYS A 90 16.99 -3.22 -6.98
N THR A 91 16.81 -4.32 -7.73
CA THR A 91 15.75 -5.30 -7.49
C THR A 91 15.89 -6.08 -6.17
N ALA A 92 17.10 -6.17 -5.61
CA ALA A 92 17.35 -6.81 -4.31
C ALA A 92 17.26 -5.85 -3.10
N LEU A 93 17.04 -4.55 -3.32
CA LEU A 93 17.06 -3.55 -2.25
C LEU A 93 15.87 -3.74 -1.30
N THR A 94 16.13 -4.29 -0.11
CA THR A 94 15.10 -4.53 0.90
C THR A 94 14.91 -3.34 1.84
N GLY A 95 15.93 -2.50 2.00
CA GLY A 95 15.89 -1.36 2.91
C GLY A 95 16.90 -0.28 2.55
N ILE A 96 16.55 0.98 2.87
CA ILE A 96 17.40 2.13 2.67
C ILE A 96 17.30 3.05 3.89
N THR A 97 18.44 3.54 4.38
CA THR A 97 18.45 4.57 5.42
C THR A 97 18.57 5.94 4.76
N LEU A 98 17.47 6.70 4.81
CA LEU A 98 17.40 8.08 4.31
C LEU A 98 17.90 9.08 5.36
N PRO A 99 18.61 10.15 4.96
CA PRO A 99 19.15 11.14 5.90
C PRO A 99 18.07 12.14 6.33
N ALA A 100 18.17 12.66 7.56
CA ALA A 100 17.16 13.55 8.13
C ALA A 100 16.99 14.88 7.36
N GLY A 101 18.07 15.36 6.71
CA GLY A 101 18.09 16.60 5.93
C GLY A 101 17.52 16.49 4.51
N LEU A 102 17.00 15.32 4.12
CA LEU A 102 16.45 15.09 2.79
C LEU A 102 15.19 15.92 2.56
N THR A 103 15.11 16.63 1.44
CA THR A 103 14.01 17.53 1.07
C THR A 103 13.22 17.05 -0.14
N SER A 104 13.77 16.17 -0.98
CA SER A 104 13.08 15.65 -2.17
C SER A 104 13.49 14.22 -2.55
N ILE A 105 12.55 13.51 -3.16
CA ILE A 105 12.78 12.25 -3.87
C ILE A 105 12.61 12.52 -5.37
N GLY A 106 13.64 12.25 -6.15
CA GLY A 106 13.70 12.52 -7.57
C GLY A 106 12.81 11.62 -8.42
N GLU A 107 12.61 12.02 -9.67
CA GLU A 107 11.87 11.24 -10.66
C GLU A 107 12.51 9.86 -10.85
N SER A 108 11.69 8.83 -10.86
CA SER A 108 12.08 7.44 -11.05
C SER A 108 13.15 6.90 -10.08
N ALA A 109 13.36 7.56 -8.93
CA ALA A 109 14.47 7.28 -8.00
C ALA A 109 14.57 5.80 -7.58
N PHE A 110 13.44 5.13 -7.33
CA PHE A 110 13.34 3.74 -6.86
C PHE A 110 12.57 2.83 -7.82
N VAL A 111 12.42 3.20 -9.10
CA VAL A 111 11.66 2.38 -10.06
C VAL A 111 12.19 0.95 -10.10
N GLY A 112 11.31 -0.03 -9.92
CA GLY A 112 11.68 -1.44 -9.96
C GLY A 112 12.50 -1.94 -8.77
N CYS A 113 12.50 -1.24 -7.63
CA CYS A 113 12.99 -1.79 -6.37
C CYS A 113 11.99 -2.83 -5.82
N THR A 114 11.87 -3.97 -6.51
CA THR A 114 10.81 -4.95 -6.30
C THR A 114 10.85 -5.66 -4.95
N ALA A 115 12.00 -5.64 -4.25
CA ALA A 115 12.18 -6.20 -2.91
C ALA A 115 11.97 -5.18 -1.76
N LEU A 116 11.77 -3.89 -2.06
CA LEU A 116 11.63 -2.86 -1.03
C LEU A 116 10.29 -3.03 -0.31
N THR A 117 10.30 -3.45 0.96
CA THR A 117 9.08 -3.80 1.70
C THR A 117 8.43 -2.62 2.43
N ALA A 118 9.26 -1.70 2.93
CA ALA A 118 8.84 -0.54 3.67
C ALA A 118 9.82 0.61 3.50
N ILE A 119 9.32 1.85 3.50
CA ILE A 119 10.16 3.05 3.51
C ILE A 119 9.50 4.16 4.34
N ALA A 120 10.28 4.78 5.21
CA ALA A 120 9.86 5.95 5.97
C ALA A 120 10.58 7.18 5.40
N LEU A 121 9.82 8.13 4.86
CA LEU A 121 10.39 9.36 4.34
C LEU A 121 10.70 10.33 5.49
N PRO A 122 11.88 10.97 5.52
CA PRO A 122 12.24 11.95 6.53
C PRO A 122 11.27 13.13 6.62
N PRO A 123 11.08 13.76 7.80
CA PRO A 123 10.16 14.88 7.99
C PRO A 123 10.39 16.08 7.06
N GLY A 124 11.62 16.28 6.58
CA GLY A 124 12.00 17.37 5.69
C GLY A 124 11.58 17.20 4.23
N VAL A 125 11.13 16.00 3.82
CA VAL A 125 10.78 15.74 2.41
C VAL A 125 9.49 16.48 2.05
N THR A 126 9.59 17.34 1.04
CA THR A 126 8.50 18.22 0.56
C THR A 126 7.91 17.79 -0.77
N SER A 127 8.63 16.96 -1.55
CA SER A 127 8.17 16.49 -2.86
C SER A 127 8.63 15.06 -3.18
N ILE A 128 7.78 14.34 -3.89
CA ILE A 128 8.07 13.03 -4.51
C ILE A 128 7.91 13.18 -6.02
N GLY A 129 8.97 12.87 -6.77
CA GLY A 129 9.00 12.98 -8.22
C GLY A 129 8.11 11.96 -8.94
N GLY A 130 7.91 12.19 -10.24
CA GLY A 130 7.16 11.26 -11.09
C GLY A 130 7.79 9.87 -11.09
N SER A 131 6.96 8.83 -11.10
CA SER A 131 7.38 7.41 -11.09
C SER A 131 8.34 7.02 -9.96
N ALA A 132 8.49 7.80 -8.89
CA ALA A 132 9.56 7.61 -7.91
C ALA A 132 9.62 6.19 -7.32
N PHE A 133 8.49 5.53 -7.13
CA PHE A 133 8.37 4.17 -6.59
C PHE A 133 7.66 3.20 -7.55
N THR A 134 7.56 3.50 -8.85
CA THR A 134 6.88 2.61 -9.80
C THR A 134 7.46 1.19 -9.77
N PHE A 135 6.61 0.16 -9.82
CA PHE A 135 6.99 -1.26 -9.72
C PHE A 135 7.68 -1.66 -8.40
N CYS A 136 7.56 -0.90 -7.32
CA CYS A 136 7.95 -1.37 -5.98
C CYS A 136 6.91 -2.39 -5.45
N THR A 137 6.85 -3.58 -6.06
CA THR A 137 5.77 -4.55 -5.86
C THR A 137 5.70 -5.14 -4.45
N ALA A 138 6.82 -5.19 -3.71
CA ALA A 138 6.82 -5.63 -2.32
C ALA A 138 6.50 -4.51 -1.31
N LEU A 139 6.36 -3.25 -1.75
CA LEU A 139 6.15 -2.12 -0.86
C LEU A 139 4.76 -2.20 -0.24
N THR A 140 4.70 -2.58 1.04
CA THR A 140 3.44 -2.75 1.78
C THR A 140 3.09 -1.51 2.59
N VAL A 141 4.11 -0.78 3.06
CA VAL A 141 3.96 0.40 3.92
C VAL A 141 4.91 1.49 3.45
N ILE A 142 4.37 2.69 3.25
CA ILE A 142 5.15 3.92 3.13
C ILE A 142 4.62 4.98 4.08
N THR A 143 5.52 5.58 4.85
CA THR A 143 5.17 6.71 5.72
C THR A 143 5.52 8.01 5.02
N LEU A 144 4.48 8.76 4.64
CA LEU A 144 4.60 10.10 4.05
C LEU A 144 4.72 11.15 5.17
N PRO A 145 5.63 12.14 5.06
CA PRO A 145 5.87 13.11 6.12
C PRO A 145 4.86 14.25 6.07
N SER A 146 4.59 14.89 7.21
CA SER A 146 3.60 15.97 7.32
C SER A 146 3.91 17.20 6.47
N GLY A 147 5.20 17.43 6.16
CA GLY A 147 5.68 18.52 5.30
C GLY A 147 5.56 18.26 3.79
N LEU A 148 5.07 17.08 3.37
CA LEU A 148 4.93 16.75 1.96
C LEU A 148 3.87 17.63 1.28
N THR A 149 4.23 18.24 0.16
CA THR A 149 3.37 19.17 -0.60
C THR A 149 2.92 18.64 -1.95
N SER A 150 3.74 17.79 -2.59
CA SER A 150 3.47 17.29 -3.93
C SER A 150 3.89 15.83 -4.14
N ILE A 151 3.08 15.12 -4.93
CA ILE A 151 3.34 13.74 -5.37
C ILE A 151 3.23 13.73 -6.91
N GLY A 152 4.30 13.37 -7.60
CA GLY A 152 4.38 13.40 -9.07
C GLY A 152 3.61 12.27 -9.75
N ASP A 153 3.45 12.38 -11.07
CA ASP A 153 2.72 11.42 -11.90
C ASP A 153 3.26 10.00 -11.73
N PHE A 154 2.38 9.01 -11.62
CA PHE A 154 2.72 7.58 -11.48
C PHE A 154 3.63 7.24 -10.29
N ALA A 155 3.77 8.12 -9.29
CA ALA A 155 4.77 7.95 -8.23
C ALA A 155 4.70 6.59 -7.49
N PHE A 156 3.52 5.96 -7.39
CA PHE A 156 3.32 4.64 -6.81
C PHE A 156 2.68 3.66 -7.80
N ASP A 157 2.85 3.86 -9.11
CA ASP A 157 2.26 2.98 -10.11
C ASP A 157 2.76 1.54 -9.95
N THR A 158 1.82 0.59 -9.98
CA THR A 158 2.06 -0.86 -9.87
C THR A 158 2.77 -1.26 -8.56
N CYS A 159 2.61 -0.46 -7.50
CA CYS A 159 2.91 -0.86 -6.11
C CYS A 159 1.86 -1.86 -5.60
N THR A 160 1.87 -3.08 -6.16
CA THR A 160 0.86 -4.11 -5.88
C THR A 160 0.86 -4.62 -4.43
N GLY A 161 1.93 -4.42 -3.66
CA GLY A 161 1.98 -4.73 -2.23
C GLY A 161 1.26 -3.71 -1.35
N LEU A 162 0.99 -2.49 -1.84
CA LEU A 162 0.47 -1.40 -1.04
C LEU A 162 -1.02 -1.64 -0.74
N THR A 163 -1.35 -1.77 0.54
CA THR A 163 -2.74 -2.05 0.98
C THR A 163 -3.47 -0.81 1.47
N GLY A 164 -2.75 0.22 1.88
CA GLY A 164 -3.33 1.49 2.32
C GLY A 164 -2.32 2.62 2.21
N ILE A 165 -2.82 3.85 2.05
CA ILE A 165 -1.98 5.05 2.00
C ILE A 165 -2.62 6.19 2.79
N THR A 166 -1.80 6.97 3.49
CA THR A 166 -2.25 8.19 4.16
C THR A 166 -1.55 9.39 3.54
N ILE A 167 -2.33 10.24 2.91
CA ILE A 167 -1.96 11.50 2.28
C ILE A 167 -1.96 12.61 3.36
N PRO A 168 -0.79 13.18 3.69
CA PRO A 168 -0.68 14.23 4.70
C PRO A 168 -1.46 15.50 4.36
N ALA A 169 -1.79 16.29 5.37
CA ALA A 169 -2.62 17.49 5.21
C ALA A 169 -1.98 18.60 4.35
N GLY A 170 -0.64 18.61 4.27
CA GLY A 170 0.13 19.58 3.47
C GLY A 170 0.12 19.29 1.97
N VAL A 171 -0.36 18.13 1.52
CA VAL A 171 -0.34 17.77 0.09
C VAL A 171 -1.38 18.61 -0.65
N THR A 172 -0.90 19.47 -1.55
CA THR A 172 -1.74 20.35 -2.38
C THR A 172 -1.80 19.90 -3.84
N SER A 173 -0.89 19.02 -4.27
CA SER A 173 -0.83 18.51 -5.65
C SER A 173 -0.53 17.00 -5.70
N ILE A 174 -1.32 16.26 -6.47
CA ILE A 174 -1.13 14.83 -6.76
C ILE A 174 -1.20 14.62 -8.27
N GLY A 175 -0.20 13.95 -8.83
CA GLY A 175 -0.09 13.71 -10.26
C GLY A 175 -1.17 12.80 -10.86
N TYR A 176 -1.08 12.61 -12.17
CA TYR A 176 -1.84 11.61 -12.90
C TYR A 176 -1.41 10.20 -12.51
N GLY A 177 -2.35 9.26 -12.42
CA GLY A 177 -1.99 7.84 -12.36
C GLY A 177 -1.24 7.39 -11.09
N VAL A 178 -1.23 8.19 -10.02
CA VAL A 178 -0.30 7.98 -8.88
C VAL A 178 -0.39 6.57 -8.27
N PHE A 179 -1.60 5.99 -8.20
CA PHE A 179 -1.81 4.62 -7.71
C PHE A 179 -2.41 3.72 -8.81
N MET A 180 -2.08 3.98 -10.08
CA MET A 180 -2.34 3.03 -11.16
C MET A 180 -1.74 1.66 -10.82
N GLY A 181 -2.38 0.56 -11.20
CA GLY A 181 -1.86 -0.78 -10.89
C GLY A 181 -1.82 -1.20 -9.41
N CYS A 182 -2.19 -0.35 -8.45
CA CYS A 182 -2.25 -0.67 -7.01
C CYS A 182 -3.47 -1.53 -6.65
N ARG A 183 -3.49 -2.77 -7.16
CA ARG A 183 -4.65 -3.69 -7.12
C ARG A 183 -5.05 -4.16 -5.71
N ASN A 184 -4.17 -4.05 -4.73
CA ASN A 184 -4.44 -4.44 -3.34
C ASN A 184 -4.73 -3.24 -2.44
N LEU A 185 -4.75 -2.01 -2.99
CA LEU A 185 -5.01 -0.80 -2.22
C LEU A 185 -6.46 -0.79 -1.74
N VAL A 186 -6.68 -1.03 -0.45
CA VAL A 186 -8.01 -1.09 0.17
C VAL A 186 -8.50 0.32 0.52
N ASN A 187 -7.60 1.21 0.90
CA ASN A 187 -7.96 2.55 1.36
C ASN A 187 -6.92 3.62 1.04
N ALA A 188 -7.40 4.87 0.92
CA ALA A 188 -6.57 6.06 0.94
C ALA A 188 -7.16 7.09 1.90
N VAL A 189 -6.35 7.63 2.81
CA VAL A 189 -6.79 8.62 3.82
C VAL A 189 -6.20 9.97 3.48
N PHE A 190 -7.02 11.01 3.43
CA PHE A 190 -6.61 12.39 3.22
C PHE A 190 -6.77 13.17 4.52
N LEU A 191 -5.66 13.63 5.10
CA LEU A 191 -5.66 14.36 6.36
C LEU A 191 -5.95 15.86 6.20
N GLY A 192 -6.00 16.38 4.97
CA GLY A 192 -6.23 17.78 4.65
C GLY A 192 -7.37 18.01 3.65
N ASN A 193 -7.39 19.21 3.06
CA ASN A 193 -8.32 19.55 1.98
C ASN A 193 -8.00 18.75 0.70
N ALA A 194 -8.94 18.72 -0.23
CA ALA A 194 -8.75 18.05 -1.51
C ALA A 194 -7.61 18.70 -2.31
N PRO A 195 -6.55 17.96 -2.66
CA PRO A 195 -5.49 18.49 -3.49
C PRO A 195 -5.98 18.75 -4.93
N ALA A 196 -5.20 19.53 -5.70
CA ALA A 196 -5.27 19.44 -7.14
C ALA A 196 -4.76 18.04 -7.54
N ALA A 197 -5.56 17.27 -8.28
CA ALA A 197 -5.22 15.91 -8.62
C ALA A 197 -5.35 15.64 -10.12
N GLY A 198 -4.43 14.84 -10.64
CA GLY A 198 -4.55 14.24 -11.95
C GLY A 198 -5.71 13.24 -12.03
N SER A 199 -6.06 12.85 -13.24
CA SER A 199 -7.04 11.78 -13.47
C SER A 199 -6.44 10.40 -13.18
N LEU A 200 -7.32 9.40 -13.03
CA LEU A 200 -6.96 8.00 -12.81
C LEU A 200 -6.03 7.81 -11.59
N LEU A 201 -6.37 8.38 -10.44
CA LEU A 201 -5.61 8.15 -9.20
C LEU A 201 -5.68 6.68 -8.77
N PHE A 202 -6.85 6.06 -8.87
CA PHE A 202 -7.14 4.70 -8.36
C PHE A 202 -7.88 3.82 -9.37
N PRO A 203 -7.43 3.69 -10.65
CA PRO A 203 -8.19 3.02 -11.70
C PRO A 203 -8.31 1.52 -11.49
N ASP A 204 -7.27 0.90 -10.92
CA ASP A 204 -7.15 -0.55 -10.71
C ASP A 204 -7.41 -0.96 -9.26
N ALA A 205 -7.81 -0.02 -8.41
CA ALA A 205 -8.15 -0.32 -7.03
C ALA A 205 -9.34 -1.30 -6.97
N PRO A 206 -9.39 -2.19 -5.99
CA PRO A 206 -10.43 -3.20 -5.87
C PRO A 206 -11.81 -2.56 -5.75
N ARG A 207 -12.87 -3.30 -6.09
CA ARG A 207 -14.26 -2.79 -6.05
C ARG A 207 -14.72 -2.27 -4.68
N PHE A 208 -14.06 -2.70 -3.62
CA PHE A 208 -14.32 -2.27 -2.23
C PHE A 208 -13.38 -1.15 -1.77
N PHE A 209 -12.47 -0.67 -2.63
CA PHE A 209 -11.61 0.47 -2.34
C PHE A 209 -12.44 1.68 -1.92
N THR A 210 -11.96 2.36 -0.90
CA THR A 210 -12.58 3.59 -0.39
C THR A 210 -11.50 4.58 -0.03
N PHE A 211 -11.64 5.83 -0.45
CA PHE A 211 -10.85 6.89 0.14
C PHE A 211 -11.68 7.75 1.10
N ILE A 212 -11.00 8.28 2.11
CA ILE A 212 -11.56 8.92 3.29
C ILE A 212 -10.91 10.28 3.43
N ALA A 213 -11.71 11.32 3.61
CA ALA A 213 -11.25 12.66 3.94
C ALA A 213 -11.92 13.11 5.24
N LYS A 214 -11.28 13.99 6.02
CA LYS A 214 -11.86 14.52 7.26
C LYS A 214 -13.19 15.24 6.98
N SER A 215 -14.10 15.25 7.96
CA SER A 215 -15.43 15.87 7.83
C SER A 215 -15.37 17.36 7.48
N GLU A 216 -14.32 18.01 8.00
CA GLU A 216 -13.97 19.41 7.82
C GLU A 216 -13.17 19.68 6.54
N SER A 217 -12.73 18.63 5.83
CA SER A 217 -11.98 18.79 4.58
C SER A 217 -12.87 19.40 3.50
N THR A 218 -12.35 20.42 2.83
CA THR A 218 -13.03 21.11 1.73
C THR A 218 -12.47 20.70 0.36
N GLY A 219 -13.18 21.01 -0.72
CA GLY A 219 -12.72 20.78 -2.10
C GLY A 219 -13.01 19.39 -2.70
N PHE A 220 -13.43 18.43 -1.89
CA PHE A 220 -13.87 17.12 -2.39
C PHE A 220 -15.29 17.22 -2.96
N THR A 221 -15.50 16.77 -4.20
CA THR A 221 -16.82 16.72 -4.84
C THR A 221 -17.38 15.30 -4.79
N PHE A 222 -18.68 15.14 -4.49
CA PHE A 222 -19.34 13.83 -4.40
C PHE A 222 -20.26 13.59 -5.62
N PRO A 223 -20.35 12.37 -6.19
CA PRO A 223 -19.69 11.11 -5.77
C PRO A 223 -18.27 10.90 -6.34
N ASN A 224 -17.77 11.87 -7.11
CA ASN A 224 -16.45 11.81 -7.75
C ASN A 224 -15.68 13.10 -7.50
N TRP A 225 -14.42 12.97 -7.12
CA TRP A 225 -13.50 14.09 -6.93
C TRP A 225 -12.56 14.16 -8.13
N GLN A 226 -12.71 15.20 -8.94
CA GLN A 226 -11.93 15.41 -10.18
C GLN A 226 -11.93 14.19 -11.11
N GLY A 227 -13.10 13.56 -11.28
CA GLY A 227 -13.28 12.36 -12.12
C GLY A 227 -12.88 11.04 -11.45
N ASN A 228 -12.23 11.08 -10.28
CA ASN A 228 -11.90 9.89 -9.49
C ASN A 228 -13.14 9.44 -8.72
N ARG A 229 -13.68 8.28 -9.12
CA ARG A 229 -14.84 7.65 -8.50
C ARG A 229 -14.41 6.96 -7.19
N SER A 230 -15.32 6.84 -6.23
CA SER A 230 -15.12 6.20 -4.90
C SER A 230 -14.86 7.15 -3.70
N LEU A 231 -15.26 8.44 -3.79
CA LEU A 231 -15.18 9.36 -2.64
C LEU A 231 -16.15 8.96 -1.54
N ARG A 232 -15.63 8.84 -0.31
CA ARG A 232 -16.44 8.91 0.92
C ARG A 232 -15.84 9.98 1.84
N MET A 233 -16.66 10.91 2.32
CA MET A 233 -16.23 11.86 3.36
C MET A 233 -16.40 11.19 4.73
N GLU A 234 -15.63 11.60 5.72
CA GLU A 234 -15.85 11.32 7.15
C GLU A 234 -17.12 12.07 7.62
N ASP A 235 -18.25 11.86 6.95
CA ASP A 235 -19.55 11.94 7.62
C ASP A 235 -19.82 10.54 8.20
N SER A 236 -20.71 10.44 9.19
CA SER A 236 -21.10 9.22 9.90
C SER A 236 -21.71 8.11 9.01
N ARG A 237 -21.44 8.11 7.70
CA ARG A 237 -22.08 7.26 6.70
C ARG A 237 -21.08 6.66 5.65
N GLY A 238 -19.91 6.09 6.03
CA GLY A 238 -19.14 5.02 5.29
C GLY A 238 -18.82 3.66 6.03
N PRO A 239 -18.38 2.57 5.35
CA PRO A 239 -18.21 1.19 5.87
C PRO A 239 -16.80 0.91 6.41
N PHE A 240 -16.10 1.96 6.79
CA PHE A 240 -14.79 1.93 7.43
C PHE A 240 -14.96 2.31 8.90
N MET A 241 -14.08 1.82 9.76
CA MET A 241 -14.10 2.20 11.18
C MET A 241 -12.96 3.18 11.42
N VAL A 242 -13.33 4.45 11.58
CA VAL A 242 -12.39 5.52 11.91
C VAL A 242 -12.32 5.66 13.41
N LEU A 243 -11.12 5.53 13.97
CA LEU A 243 -10.79 5.93 15.34
C LEU A 243 -10.38 7.41 15.32
N ARG A 244 -11.23 8.28 15.84
CA ARG A 244 -10.94 9.70 16.07
C ARG A 244 -11.21 10.03 17.53
N ASP A 245 -10.18 10.43 18.26
CA ASP A 245 -10.27 10.80 19.68
C ASP A 245 -10.95 9.71 20.54
N ASN A 246 -10.63 8.44 20.30
CA ASN A 246 -11.25 7.24 20.90
C ASN A 246 -12.74 7.01 20.56
N THR A 247 -13.26 7.74 19.58
CA THR A 247 -14.62 7.57 19.04
C THR A 247 -14.55 6.83 17.72
N ILE A 248 -15.41 5.83 17.54
CA ILE A 248 -15.49 5.09 16.29
C ILE A 248 -16.63 5.65 15.44
N LEU A 249 -16.30 6.13 14.24
CA LEU A 249 -17.30 6.54 13.24
C LEU A 249 -17.64 5.34 12.35
N LYS A 250 -18.93 5.01 12.23
CA LYS A 250 -19.45 3.83 11.48
C LYS A 250 -20.68 4.21 10.66
N ARG A 251 -20.84 3.65 9.46
CA ARG A 251 -22.12 3.64 8.70
C ARG A 251 -22.86 2.33 8.67
N GLU A 252 -22.23 1.28 8.19
CA GLU A 252 -22.99 0.11 7.75
C GLU A 252 -23.38 -0.64 8.99
N ALA A 253 -24.67 -0.62 9.36
CA ALA A 253 -25.18 -1.44 10.45
C ALA A 253 -24.65 -2.87 10.31
N THR A 254 -24.55 -3.36 9.06
CA THR A 254 -24.18 -4.71 8.66
C THR A 254 -23.12 -4.75 7.55
N PHE A 255 -22.03 -5.50 7.77
CA PHE A 255 -21.04 -5.95 6.80
C PHE A 255 -21.52 -7.26 6.17
N ASP A 256 -22.21 -7.15 5.04
CA ASP A 256 -22.88 -8.27 4.37
C ASP A 256 -21.97 -8.93 3.32
N PHE A 257 -21.80 -10.24 3.44
CA PHE A 257 -21.07 -11.07 2.49
C PHE A 257 -21.95 -11.54 1.34
N GLY A 258 -23.28 -11.42 1.44
CA GLY A 258 -24.22 -11.89 0.44
C GLY A 258 -24.40 -13.41 0.46
N SER A 259 -24.98 -13.93 -0.62
CA SER A 259 -25.34 -15.35 -0.75
C SER A 259 -24.28 -16.14 -1.49
N HIS A 260 -23.78 -17.21 -0.88
CA HIS A 260 -22.72 -18.07 -1.43
C HIS A 260 -23.06 -19.55 -1.30
N ALA A 261 -22.56 -20.36 -2.24
CA ALA A 261 -22.76 -21.80 -2.21
C ALA A 261 -22.25 -22.40 -0.89
N ALA A 262 -22.97 -23.40 -0.37
CA ALA A 262 -22.54 -24.15 0.80
C ALA A 262 -21.11 -24.71 0.62
N GLY A 263 -20.24 -24.48 1.61
CA GLY A 263 -18.82 -24.83 1.58
C GLY A 263 -17.89 -23.73 1.06
N ALA A 264 -18.40 -22.60 0.59
CA ALA A 264 -17.57 -21.47 0.16
C ALA A 264 -17.04 -20.66 1.35
N THR A 265 -15.79 -20.20 1.24
CA THR A 265 -15.20 -19.18 2.12
C THR A 265 -15.08 -17.88 1.36
N VAL A 266 -15.59 -16.79 1.93
CA VAL A 266 -15.53 -15.45 1.36
C VAL A 266 -14.85 -14.54 2.36
N SER A 267 -13.73 -13.96 1.96
CA SER A 267 -12.95 -13.07 2.82
C SER A 267 -12.98 -11.66 2.26
N ARG A 268 -13.17 -10.68 3.15
CA ARG A 268 -13.17 -9.26 2.82
C ARG A 268 -12.29 -8.49 3.82
N PRO A 269 -11.42 -7.59 3.36
CA PRO A 269 -10.65 -6.74 4.26
C PRO A 269 -11.54 -5.67 4.91
N LEU A 270 -11.23 -5.35 6.16
CA LEU A 270 -11.75 -4.26 6.96
C LEU A 270 -10.56 -3.46 7.50
N ALA A 271 -10.45 -2.20 7.09
CA ALA A 271 -9.43 -1.29 7.60
C ALA A 271 -9.95 -0.52 8.83
N ILE A 272 -9.16 -0.54 9.90
CA ILE A 272 -9.31 0.30 11.09
C ILE A 272 -8.26 1.39 10.99
N MET A 273 -8.64 2.67 11.09
CA MET A 273 -7.74 3.79 10.86
C MET A 273 -7.73 4.75 12.03
N ASN A 274 -6.56 5.28 12.40
CA ASN A 274 -6.46 6.40 13.33
C ASN A 274 -6.35 7.70 12.52
N THR A 275 -7.43 8.49 12.48
CA THR A 275 -7.43 9.82 11.83
C THR A 275 -7.22 10.97 12.81
N GLY A 276 -7.13 10.66 14.10
CA GLY A 276 -6.82 11.63 15.14
C GLY A 276 -5.35 12.00 15.17
N ASP A 277 -5.03 13.02 15.96
CA ASP A 277 -3.69 13.60 16.03
C ASP A 277 -2.80 12.95 17.11
N ALA A 278 -3.33 11.96 17.83
CA ALA A 278 -2.62 11.20 18.87
C ALA A 278 -2.72 9.68 18.61
N SER A 279 -1.72 8.91 19.08
CA SER A 279 -1.74 7.45 19.01
C SER A 279 -2.91 6.89 19.82
N GLN A 280 -3.58 5.88 19.25
CA GLN A 280 -4.71 5.18 19.87
C GLN A 280 -4.40 3.69 19.97
N THR A 281 -5.09 2.93 20.82
CA THR A 281 -5.07 1.46 20.74
C THR A 281 -6.40 0.96 20.24
N PHE A 282 -6.39 -0.06 19.39
CA PHE A 282 -7.60 -0.76 18.97
C PHE A 282 -7.61 -2.20 19.51
N THR A 283 -8.80 -2.76 19.66
CA THR A 283 -9.06 -4.19 19.84
C THR A 283 -10.22 -4.58 18.94
N ALA A 284 -10.21 -5.77 18.35
CA ALA A 284 -11.27 -6.29 17.50
C ALA A 284 -11.66 -7.72 17.91
N THR A 285 -12.93 -7.93 18.23
CA THR A 285 -13.46 -9.19 18.76
C THR A 285 -14.80 -9.55 18.13
N LEU A 286 -15.07 -10.83 17.88
CA LEU A 286 -16.40 -11.30 17.47
C LEU A 286 -17.26 -11.62 18.71
N SER A 287 -18.52 -11.21 18.68
CA SER A 287 -19.55 -11.54 19.69
C SER A 287 -20.88 -11.92 19.01
N GLY A 288 -21.70 -12.79 19.63
CA GLY A 288 -23.04 -13.16 19.12
C GLY A 288 -23.50 -14.61 19.39
N ASP A 289 -24.82 -14.84 19.34
CA ASP A 289 -25.49 -16.10 19.66
C ASP A 289 -25.30 -17.19 18.59
N ALA A 290 -24.79 -18.35 19.01
CA ALA A 290 -24.86 -19.71 18.42
C ALA A 290 -24.56 -19.95 16.91
N GLY A 291 -24.31 -18.92 16.09
CA GLY A 291 -23.91 -18.98 14.67
C GLY A 291 -22.49 -18.47 14.39
N ALA A 292 -21.72 -18.19 15.46
CA ALA A 292 -20.33 -17.74 15.41
C ALA A 292 -19.32 -18.63 14.64
N PRO A 293 -19.49 -19.95 14.37
CA PRO A 293 -18.51 -20.67 13.56
C PRO A 293 -18.47 -20.22 12.08
N ALA A 294 -19.43 -19.43 11.61
CA ALA A 294 -19.46 -18.96 10.24
C ALA A 294 -18.58 -17.72 9.99
N PHE A 295 -18.12 -17.00 11.01
CA PHE A 295 -17.29 -15.81 10.81
C PHE A 295 -15.94 -15.94 11.51
N MET A 296 -14.87 -15.49 10.84
CA MET A 296 -13.51 -15.49 11.39
C MET A 296 -12.83 -14.15 11.15
N LEU A 297 -12.04 -13.71 12.13
CA LEU A 297 -11.12 -12.58 11.97
C LEU A 297 -9.71 -13.11 11.75
N ASN A 298 -9.08 -12.70 10.65
CA ASN A 298 -7.72 -13.04 10.29
C ASN A 298 -6.91 -11.74 10.17
N ALA A 299 -5.94 -11.53 11.05
CA ALA A 299 -5.04 -10.39 11.00
C ALA A 299 -3.70 -10.76 11.64
N ALA A 300 -2.64 -10.02 11.32
CA ALA A 300 -1.36 -10.14 12.03
C ALA A 300 -1.51 -9.76 13.51
N SER A 301 -2.39 -8.81 13.82
CA SER A 301 -2.84 -8.53 15.18
C SER A 301 -4.27 -8.03 15.18
N LEU A 302 -5.06 -8.50 16.15
CA LEU A 302 -6.43 -8.03 16.42
C LEU A 302 -6.46 -6.95 17.52
N SER A 303 -5.28 -6.54 18.01
CA SER A 303 -5.16 -5.43 18.96
C SER A 303 -3.80 -4.73 18.86
N GLY A 304 -3.71 -3.48 19.29
CA GLY A 304 -2.42 -2.80 19.40
C GLY A 304 -2.48 -1.30 19.16
N PRO A 305 -1.32 -0.63 19.28
CA PRO A 305 -1.21 0.80 19.02
C PRO A 305 -1.39 1.09 17.52
N LEU A 306 -2.04 2.20 17.24
CA LEU A 306 -2.30 2.75 15.93
C LEU A 306 -1.87 4.22 15.99
N ALA A 307 -0.73 4.55 15.38
CA ALA A 307 -0.22 5.93 15.32
C ALA A 307 -1.16 6.82 14.47
N PRO A 308 -1.12 8.16 14.63
CA PRO A 308 -1.82 9.09 13.75
C PRO A 308 -1.55 8.78 12.27
N GLY A 309 -2.62 8.63 11.48
CA GLY A 309 -2.52 8.28 10.06
C GLY A 309 -2.17 6.82 9.77
N ALA A 310 -1.97 5.97 10.77
CA ALA A 310 -1.76 4.54 10.57
C ALA A 310 -3.09 3.80 10.40
N SER A 311 -3.03 2.63 9.78
CA SER A 311 -4.18 1.72 9.63
C SER A 311 -3.81 0.29 9.97
N ALA A 312 -4.77 -0.44 10.54
CA ALA A 312 -4.68 -1.87 10.77
C ALA A 312 -5.68 -2.57 9.85
N LEU A 313 -5.22 -3.60 9.16
CA LEU A 313 -6.04 -4.39 8.24
C LEU A 313 -6.47 -5.68 8.94
N ILE A 314 -7.78 -5.88 9.05
CA ILE A 314 -8.38 -7.14 9.52
C ILE A 314 -9.10 -7.78 8.35
N THR A 315 -8.85 -9.06 8.09
CA THR A 315 -9.64 -9.83 7.13
C THR A 315 -10.80 -10.48 7.86
N VAL A 316 -12.03 -10.12 7.52
CA VAL A 316 -13.23 -10.79 8.01
C VAL A 316 -13.62 -11.84 6.98
N SER A 317 -13.75 -13.09 7.42
CA SER A 317 -14.12 -14.22 6.56
C SER A 317 -15.49 -14.75 6.95
N PHE A 318 -16.31 -15.05 5.96
CA PHE A 318 -17.56 -15.78 6.09
C PHE A 318 -17.39 -17.19 5.50
N LEU A 319 -17.59 -18.21 6.32
CA LEU A 319 -17.67 -19.61 5.94
C LEU A 319 -19.14 -20.00 5.81
N SER A 320 -19.58 -20.23 4.58
CA SER A 320 -20.92 -20.62 4.21
C SER A 320 -21.18 -22.09 4.61
N THR A 321 -21.42 -22.36 5.90
CA THR A 321 -21.73 -23.73 6.38
C THR A 321 -23.22 -24.03 6.27
N GLY A 322 -23.58 -25.20 5.72
CA GLY A 322 -24.97 -25.62 5.59
C GLY A 322 -25.79 -24.76 4.60
N THR A 323 -27.06 -24.50 4.93
CA THR A 323 -27.95 -23.62 4.17
C THR A 323 -28.69 -22.69 5.14
N GLY A 324 -28.78 -21.40 4.82
CA GLY A 324 -29.45 -20.40 5.66
C GLY A 324 -28.61 -19.15 5.90
N SER A 325 -29.20 -18.16 6.58
CA SER A 325 -28.53 -16.90 6.92
C SER A 325 -27.78 -17.02 8.24
N SER A 326 -26.58 -16.45 8.30
CA SER A 326 -25.75 -16.31 9.49
C SER A 326 -25.52 -14.85 9.80
N THR A 327 -25.51 -14.50 11.08
CA THR A 327 -25.16 -13.16 11.57
C THR A 327 -24.19 -13.23 12.75
N ALA A 328 -23.38 -12.19 12.91
CA ALA A 328 -22.51 -12.01 14.08
C ALA A 328 -22.35 -10.52 14.36
N LEU A 329 -21.68 -10.16 15.46
CA LEU A 329 -21.25 -8.80 15.75
C LEU A 329 -19.72 -8.76 15.82
N LEU A 330 -19.11 -7.83 15.10
CA LEU A 330 -17.72 -7.45 15.25
C LEU A 330 -17.65 -6.22 16.16
N GLU A 331 -17.10 -6.40 17.35
CA GLU A 331 -16.83 -5.33 18.29
C GLU A 331 -15.42 -4.78 18.05
N ILE A 332 -15.31 -3.46 17.88
CA ILE A 332 -14.02 -2.76 17.91
C ILE A 332 -14.06 -1.75 19.04
N ALA A 333 -13.02 -1.75 19.88
CA ALA A 333 -12.92 -0.82 21.00
C ALA A 333 -11.59 -0.03 20.96
N GLY A 334 -11.69 1.26 21.26
CA GLY A 334 -10.56 2.15 21.53
C GLY A 334 -10.21 2.19 23.03
N SER A 335 -9.02 2.68 23.41
CA SER A 335 -8.63 2.88 24.82
C SER A 335 -9.38 4.04 25.47
N THR A 336 -10.60 3.80 25.92
CA THR A 336 -11.15 4.54 27.06
C THR A 336 -11.62 3.55 28.12
N SER A 337 -11.45 3.95 29.37
CA SER A 337 -12.09 3.33 30.53
C SER A 337 -13.61 3.52 30.44
N GLY A 338 -14.29 2.71 29.63
CA GLY A 338 -15.75 2.73 29.45
C GLY A 338 -16.19 2.09 28.12
N PRO A 339 -17.43 1.57 28.00
CA PRO A 339 -17.85 0.72 26.89
C PRO A 339 -18.31 1.58 25.70
N VAL A 340 -17.40 2.20 24.97
CA VAL A 340 -17.70 2.70 23.61
C VAL A 340 -17.13 1.72 22.58
N ALA A 341 -17.52 0.44 22.73
CA ALA A 341 -17.27 -0.57 21.71
C ALA A 341 -18.26 -0.35 20.57
N THR A 342 -17.78 -0.10 19.36
CA THR A 342 -18.66 -0.07 18.20
C THR A 342 -18.88 -1.47 17.68
N ARG A 343 -20.15 -1.84 17.59
CA ARG A 343 -20.60 -3.12 17.05
C ARG A 343 -20.90 -2.99 15.56
N LEU A 344 -20.26 -3.78 14.72
CA LEU A 344 -20.56 -3.98 13.31
C LEU A 344 -21.29 -5.31 13.15
N SER A 345 -22.55 -5.32 12.72
CA SER A 345 -23.21 -6.59 12.39
C SER A 345 -22.52 -7.21 11.19
N LEU A 346 -22.37 -8.52 11.18
CA LEU A 346 -21.93 -9.31 10.03
C LEU A 346 -23.14 -10.08 9.53
N ALA A 347 -23.27 -10.25 8.22
CA ALA A 347 -24.31 -11.09 7.63
C ALA A 347 -23.78 -11.87 6.43
N GLY A 348 -24.31 -13.06 6.20
CA GLY A 348 -24.02 -13.86 5.01
C GLY A 348 -25.02 -15.00 4.90
N ALA A 349 -25.27 -15.48 3.69
CA ALA A 349 -26.21 -16.57 3.45
C ALA A 349 -25.57 -17.74 2.70
N ALA A 350 -25.81 -18.94 3.19
CA ALA A 350 -25.44 -20.18 2.55
C ALA A 350 -26.60 -20.69 1.69
N VAL A 351 -26.37 -20.90 0.39
CA VAL A 351 -27.36 -21.43 -0.55
C VAL A 351 -26.99 -22.83 -1.00
N ALA A 352 -28.01 -23.69 -1.15
CA ALA A 352 -27.82 -25.04 -1.66
C ALA A 352 -27.15 -24.99 -3.05
N PRO A 353 -26.23 -25.92 -3.36
CA PRO A 353 -25.65 -26.00 -4.69
C PRO A 353 -26.76 -26.24 -5.73
N VAL A 354 -26.79 -25.42 -6.77
CA VAL A 354 -27.75 -25.59 -7.87
C VAL A 354 -27.36 -26.85 -8.63
N THR A 355 -28.03 -27.97 -8.35
CA THR A 355 -27.97 -29.16 -9.19
C THR A 355 -28.71 -28.87 -10.48
N HIS A 356 -27.98 -28.61 -11.57
CA HIS A 356 -28.55 -28.79 -12.90
C HIS A 356 -28.85 -30.26 -13.12
N VAL A 357 -30.07 -30.68 -12.79
CA VAL A 357 -30.61 -31.95 -13.27
C VAL A 357 -30.75 -31.80 -14.79
N ARG A 358 -29.78 -32.31 -15.55
CA ARG A 358 -30.00 -32.56 -16.98
C ARG A 358 -31.07 -33.65 -17.07
N SER A 359 -32.31 -33.24 -17.32
CA SER A 359 -33.39 -34.17 -17.64
C SER A 359 -32.97 -34.99 -18.88
N ALA A 360 -32.66 -36.27 -18.67
CA ALA A 360 -32.50 -37.21 -19.77
C ALA A 360 -33.85 -37.36 -20.46
N TYR A 361 -33.98 -36.82 -21.68
CA TYR A 361 -35.10 -37.08 -22.56
C TYR A 361 -35.11 -38.57 -22.90
N LEU A 362 -35.97 -39.35 -22.25
CA LEU A 362 -36.37 -40.66 -22.73
C LEU A 362 -37.20 -40.44 -24.00
N LYS A 363 -36.64 -40.81 -25.16
CA LYS A 363 -37.37 -40.90 -26.43
C LYS A 363 -38.55 -41.85 -26.23
N SER A 364 -39.77 -41.33 -26.25
CA SER A 364 -40.98 -42.13 -26.47
C SER A 364 -40.93 -42.69 -27.89
N SER A 365 -40.95 -44.01 -27.99
CA SER A 365 -41.17 -44.75 -29.24
C SER A 365 -42.57 -44.44 -29.78
N SER A 366 -42.65 -43.90 -30.99
CA SER A 366 -43.90 -43.73 -31.73
C SER A 366 -44.47 -45.10 -32.17
N PRO A 367 -45.79 -45.24 -32.35
CA PRO A 367 -46.43 -46.52 -32.65
C PRO A 367 -46.20 -46.94 -34.11
N GLY A 368 -46.03 -48.25 -34.29
CA GLY A 368 -45.91 -48.90 -35.59
C GLY A 368 -47.13 -48.65 -36.48
N ARG A 369 -46.83 -48.38 -37.75
CA ARG A 369 -47.76 -48.35 -38.86
C ARG A 369 -47.85 -49.79 -39.39
N GLU A 370 -49.00 -50.43 -39.25
CA GLU A 370 -49.34 -51.60 -40.06
C GLU A 370 -49.51 -51.14 -41.52
N ASP A 371 -49.04 -51.97 -42.46
CA ASP A 371 -49.68 -52.24 -43.76
C ASP A 371 -48.85 -53.29 -44.55
N HIS A 372 -49.43 -54.49 -44.68
CA HIS A 372 -49.42 -55.45 -45.82
C HIS A 372 -48.05 -55.94 -46.39
N PHE A 373 -47.74 -57.23 -46.60
CA PHE A 373 -48.48 -58.48 -46.85
C PHE A 373 -47.66 -59.69 -46.37
#